data_AF-A0A3D5NPQ2-F1
#
_entry.id   AF-A0A3D5NPQ2-F1
#
_cell.length_a   1.000
_cell.length_b   1.000
_cell.length_c   1.000
_cell.angle_alpha   90.00
_cell.angle_beta   90.00
_cell.angle_gamma   90.00
#
_symmetry.space_group_name_H-M   'P 1'
#
loop_
_entity.id
_entity.type
_entity.pdbx_description
1 polymer ?
#
loop_
_entity_poly.entity_id
_entity_poly.type
_entity_poly.pdbx_seq_one_letter_code
_entity_poly.pdbx_strand_id
1 'polypeptide(L)'
;MKCEDHPNEFYELPEETQKYVLAIISDYLSPIKSLNRSITSYGLKHLIQKEKFDNLYLTNGQFKGAMLLAGFTAADTSKQNWHFNVSKKSISELKEYVGRL
;
A
#
# COMPACT_ATOMS: atom_id res chain seq x y z
N MET A 1 -20.37 -14.95 -2.44
CA MET A 1 -18.98 -14.72 -2.88
C MET A 1 -18.54 -13.40 -2.27
N LYS A 2 -17.68 -13.40 -1.25
CA LYS A 2 -17.07 -12.14 -0.78
C LYS A 2 -16.19 -11.64 -1.92
N CYS A 3 -16.33 -10.39 -2.34
CA CYS A 3 -15.33 -9.75 -3.19
C CYS A 3 -14.04 -9.68 -2.36
N GLU A 4 -13.12 -10.62 -2.58
CA GLU A 4 -11.82 -10.62 -1.92
C GLU A 4 -11.05 -9.34 -2.28
N ASP A 5 -10.40 -8.71 -1.30
CA ASP A 5 -9.57 -7.52 -1.43
C ASP A 5 -10.32 -6.21 -1.79
N HIS A 6 -11.48 -5.97 -1.18
CA HIS A 6 -12.19 -4.68 -1.34
C HIS A 6 -11.50 -3.58 -0.51
N PRO A 7 -11.33 -2.34 -1.01
CA PRO A 7 -10.65 -1.27 -0.27
C PRO A 7 -11.31 -0.90 1.07
N ASN A 8 -12.62 -1.10 1.20
CA ASN A 8 -13.34 -0.85 2.46
C ASN A 8 -12.90 -1.78 3.61
N GLU A 9 -12.22 -2.89 3.34
CA GLU A 9 -11.64 -3.74 4.38
C GLU A 9 -10.66 -2.97 5.28
N PHE A 10 -10.10 -1.85 4.80
CA PHE A 10 -9.25 -0.99 5.63
C PHE A 10 -9.95 -0.50 6.90
N TYR A 11 -11.25 -0.22 6.83
CA TYR A 11 -12.03 0.25 7.98
C TYR A 11 -12.38 -0.86 8.97
N GLU A 12 -12.10 -2.12 8.63
CA GLU A 12 -12.24 -3.27 9.57
C GLU A 12 -11.03 -3.39 10.51
N LEU A 13 -9.93 -2.67 10.22
CA LEU A 13 -8.77 -2.62 11.10
C LEU A 13 -9.06 -1.80 12.36
N PRO A 14 -8.43 -2.12 13.52
CA PRO A 14 -8.45 -1.23 14.68
C PRO A 14 -7.95 0.17 14.31
N GLU A 15 -8.52 1.20 14.92
CA GLU A 15 -8.22 2.60 14.60
C GLU A 15 -6.72 2.92 14.72
N GLU A 16 -6.06 2.39 15.75
CA GLU A 16 -4.61 2.55 15.94
C GLU A 16 -3.81 1.89 14.81
N THR A 17 -4.26 0.74 14.30
CA THR A 17 -3.65 0.10 13.13
C THR A 17 -3.87 0.93 11.87
N GLN A 18 -5.06 1.52 11.69
CA GLN A 18 -5.32 2.41 10.55
C GLN A 18 -4.37 3.61 10.57
N LYS A 19 -4.23 4.30 11.72
CA LYS A 19 -3.32 5.43 11.90
C LYS A 19 -1.87 5.04 11.60
N TYR A 20 -1.42 3.90 12.12
CA TYR A 20 -0.06 3.40 11.92
C TYR A 20 0.22 3.10 10.43
N VAL A 21 -0.71 2.43 9.75
CA VAL A 21 -0.57 2.12 8.31
C VAL A 21 -0.49 3.40 7.49
N LEU A 22 -1.36 4.39 7.78
CA LEU A 22 -1.35 5.68 7.08
C LEU A 22 -0.04 6.44 7.31
N ALA A 23 0.48 6.44 8.54
CA ALA A 23 1.78 7.05 8.85
C ALA A 23 2.90 6.42 8.01
N ILE A 24 3.00 5.09 7.96
CA ILE A 24 4.00 4.39 7.13
C ILE A 24 3.86 4.77 5.66
N ILE A 25 2.64 4.79 5.12
CA ILE A 25 2.42 5.13 3.71
C ILE A 25 2.86 6.58 3.45
N SER A 26 2.48 7.53 4.30
CA SER A 26 2.82 8.94 4.15
C SER A 26 4.31 9.24 4.33
N ASP A 27 4.99 8.52 5.22
CA ASP A 27 6.41 8.73 5.51
C ASP A 27 7.33 8.14 4.43
N TYR A 28 6.93 7.01 3.82
CA TYR A 28 7.81 6.25 2.92
C TYR A 28 7.41 6.27 1.45
N LEU A 29 6.16 6.60 1.11
CA LEU A 29 5.69 6.64 -0.27
C LEU A 29 5.30 8.05 -0.67
N SER A 30 5.67 8.43 -1.89
CA SER A 30 5.31 9.74 -2.43
C SER A 30 4.47 9.58 -3.69
N PRO A 31 3.33 10.31 -3.80
CA PRO A 31 2.52 10.30 -5.00
C PRO A 31 3.22 11.06 -6.13
N ILE A 32 2.94 10.66 -7.37
CA ILE A 32 3.36 11.33 -8.61
C ILE A 32 2.14 11.55 -9.51
N LYS A 33 2.29 12.33 -10.60
CA LYS A 33 1.17 12.59 -11.52
C LYS A 33 0.81 11.39 -12.40
N SER A 34 1.78 10.54 -12.74
CA SER A 34 1.59 9.39 -13.61
C SER A 34 1.42 8.09 -12.82
N LEU A 35 0.78 7.09 -13.43
CA LEU A 35 0.68 5.76 -12.84
C LEU A 35 2.01 5.03 -12.92
N ASN A 36 2.38 4.37 -11.82
CA ASN A 36 3.51 3.45 -11.80
C ASN A 36 3.03 2.02 -12.07
N ARG A 37 3.35 1.51 -13.27
CA ARG A 37 2.96 0.17 -13.72
C ARG A 37 4.02 -0.92 -13.44
N SER A 38 5.13 -0.58 -12.77
CA SER A 38 6.20 -1.57 -12.50
C SER A 38 5.99 -2.39 -11.23
N ILE A 39 5.02 -2.02 -10.39
CA ILE A 39 4.71 -2.74 -9.15
C ILE A 39 3.22 -2.62 -8.84
N THR A 40 2.63 -3.73 -8.40
CA THR A 40 1.21 -3.80 -8.02
C THR A 40 1.00 -3.52 -6.53
N SER A 41 -0.25 -3.32 -6.15
CA SER A 41 -0.71 -3.24 -4.75
C SER A 41 -0.16 -4.40 -3.91
N TYR A 42 -0.20 -5.62 -4.43
CA TYR A 42 0.35 -6.80 -3.76
C TYR A 42 1.86 -6.67 -3.49
N GLY A 43 2.63 -6.21 -4.48
CA GLY A 43 4.07 -6.02 -4.32
C GLY A 43 4.41 -4.94 -3.30
N LEU A 44 3.70 -3.81 -3.33
CA LEU A 44 3.89 -2.71 -2.39
C LEU A 44 3.52 -3.11 -0.96
N LYS A 45 2.39 -3.79 -0.79
CA LYS A 45 1.94 -4.33 0.49
C LYS A 45 3.04 -5.14 1.18
N HIS A 46 3.70 -6.04 0.44
CA HIS A 46 4.79 -6.86 0.96
C HIS A 46 6.05 -6.08 1.38
N LEU A 47 6.22 -4.84 0.94
CA LEU A 47 7.31 -3.98 1.42
C LEU A 47 6.98 -3.40 2.80
N ILE A 48 5.73 -3.03 3.06
CA ILE A 48 5.30 -2.42 4.31
C ILE A 48 4.89 -3.44 5.40
N GLN A 49 4.76 -4.73 5.06
CA GLN A 49 4.50 -5.82 6.00
C GLN A 49 5.79 -6.48 6.55
N LYS A 50 6.94 -5.80 6.45
CA LYS A 50 8.23 -6.33 6.88
C LYS A 50 8.43 -6.17 8.39
N GLU A 51 9.37 -6.94 8.95
CA GLU A 51 9.74 -6.88 10.38
C GLU A 51 10.02 -5.48 10.89
N LYS A 52 10.55 -4.59 10.03
CA LYS A 52 10.80 -3.18 10.35
C LYS A 52 9.55 -2.36 10.66
N PHE A 53 8.37 -2.90 10.37
CA PHE A 53 7.06 -2.30 10.63
C PHE A 53 6.23 -3.24 11.52
N ASP A 54 6.83 -3.73 12.61
CA ASP A 54 6.20 -4.57 13.64
C ASP A 54 5.50 -5.83 13.12
N ASN A 55 5.97 -6.38 11.99
CA ASN A 55 5.33 -7.52 11.31
C ASN A 55 3.84 -7.27 10.99
N LEU A 56 3.50 -6.02 10.67
CA LEU A 56 2.15 -5.61 10.28
C LEU A 56 1.54 -6.57 9.25
N TYR A 57 0.35 -7.11 9.57
CA TYR A 57 -0.39 -7.96 8.66
C TYR A 57 -1.54 -7.21 7.97
N LEU A 58 -1.52 -7.14 6.64
CA LEU A 58 -2.58 -6.53 5.84
C LEU A 58 -3.06 -7.47 4.74
N THR A 59 -4.37 -7.50 4.51
CA THR A 59 -4.94 -7.97 3.25
C THR A 59 -4.60 -7.00 2.12
N ASN A 60 -4.74 -7.44 0.87
CA ASN A 60 -4.52 -6.54 -0.26
C ASN A 60 -5.67 -5.53 -0.41
N GLY A 61 -6.88 -5.87 0.07
CA GLY A 61 -7.99 -4.92 0.26
C GLY A 61 -7.67 -3.79 1.25
N GLN A 62 -7.22 -4.14 2.46
CA GLN A 62 -6.81 -3.17 3.48
C GLN A 62 -5.72 -2.22 2.98
N PHE A 63 -4.70 -2.76 2.29
CA PHE A 63 -3.64 -1.93 1.71
C PHE A 63 -4.17 -0.97 0.64
N LYS A 64 -5.07 -1.42 -0.25
CA LYS A 64 -5.69 -0.53 -1.25
C LYS A 64 -6.45 0.61 -0.59
N GLY A 65 -7.25 0.31 0.44
CA GLY A 65 -8.01 1.32 1.18
C GLY A 65 -7.09 2.36 1.81
N ALA A 66 -6.01 1.92 2.45
CA ALA A 66 -5.01 2.81 3.04
C ALA A 66 -4.36 3.73 1.98
N MET A 67 -3.97 3.20 0.82
CA MET A 67 -3.39 3.99 -0.27
C MET A 67 -4.37 5.06 -0.80
N LEU A 68 -5.64 4.70 -0.99
CA LEU A 68 -6.66 5.67 -1.42
C LEU A 68 -6.85 6.77 -0.38
N LEU A 69 -6.95 6.40 0.90
CA LEU A 69 -7.14 7.35 1.99
C LEU A 69 -5.93 8.27 2.18
N ALA A 70 -4.72 7.78 1.90
CA ALA A 70 -3.48 8.57 1.87
C ALA A 70 -3.35 9.49 0.63
N GLY A 71 -4.36 9.55 -0.25
CA GLY A 71 -4.40 10.47 -1.38
C GLY A 71 -3.78 9.94 -2.67
N PHE A 72 -3.48 8.64 -2.76
CA PHE A 72 -3.03 8.02 -4.00
C PHE A 72 -4.21 7.68 -4.90
N THR A 73 -3.99 7.77 -6.21
CA THR A 73 -4.93 7.32 -7.24
C THR A 73 -4.51 5.95 -7.76
N ALA A 74 -5.50 5.10 -8.05
CA ALA A 74 -5.29 3.77 -8.58
C ALA A 74 -5.84 3.63 -10.01
N ALA A 75 -5.23 2.74 -10.78
CA ALA A 75 -5.80 2.19 -12.00
C ALA A 75 -6.14 0.71 -11.83
N ASP A 76 -6.87 0.18 -12.80
CA ASP A 76 -7.26 -1.23 -12.88
C ASP A 76 -8.09 -1.65 -11.65
N THR A 77 -8.98 -0.77 -11.15
CA THR A 77 -9.72 -0.98 -9.90
C THR A 77 -10.69 -2.16 -9.93
N SER A 78 -11.01 -2.67 -11.13
CA SER A 78 -11.76 -3.92 -11.33
C SER A 78 -10.92 -5.19 -11.21
N LYS A 79 -9.60 -5.08 -11.06
CA LYS A 79 -8.66 -6.20 -10.91
C LYS A 79 -8.34 -6.45 -9.44
N GLN A 80 -7.84 -7.65 -9.14
CA GLN A 80 -7.36 -7.98 -7.79
C GLN A 80 -6.11 -7.15 -7.41
N ASN A 81 -5.21 -6.89 -8.34
CA ASN A 81 -3.96 -6.19 -8.10
C ASN A 81 -3.97 -4.83 -8.82
N TRP A 82 -3.86 -3.74 -8.07
CA TRP A 82 -3.96 -2.38 -8.61
C TRP A 82 -2.59 -1.76 -8.85
N HIS A 83 -2.53 -0.76 -9.72
CA HIS A 83 -1.35 0.09 -9.89
C HIS A 83 -1.64 1.48 -9.35
N PHE A 84 -0.72 2.03 -8.55
CA PHE A 84 -0.87 3.35 -7.95
C PHE A 84 0.04 4.38 -8.62
N ASN A 85 -0.30 5.66 -8.47
CA ASN A 85 0.55 6.78 -8.86
C ASN A 85 1.69 7.02 -7.86
N VAL A 86 2.49 5.98 -7.57
CA VAL A 86 3.56 6.03 -6.57
C VAL A 86 4.94 6.19 -7.22
N SER A 87 5.78 7.05 -6.63
CA SER A 87 7.14 7.31 -7.10
C SER A 87 8.01 6.05 -7.09
N LYS A 88 8.68 5.75 -8.23
CA LYS A 88 9.69 4.68 -8.28
C LYS A 88 10.85 4.95 -7.33
N LYS A 89 11.19 6.23 -7.10
CA LYS A 89 12.26 6.63 -6.18
C LYS A 89 11.89 6.26 -4.74
N SER A 90 10.71 6.63 -4.27
CA SER A 90 10.27 6.31 -2.90
C SER A 90 10.14 4.80 -2.67
N ILE A 91 9.74 4.04 -3.71
CA ILE A 91 9.76 2.56 -3.65
C ILE A 91 11.19 2.03 -3.51
N SER A 92 12.15 2.60 -4.24
CA SER A 92 13.56 2.19 -4.15
C SER A 92 14.13 2.45 -2.76
N GLU A 93 13.87 3.63 -2.21
CA GLU A 93 14.28 4.02 -0.85
C GLU A 93 13.63 3.11 0.20
N LEU A 94 12.34 2.79 0.05
CA LEU A 94 11.66 1.83 0.92
C LEU A 94 12.28 0.43 0.82
N LYS A 95 12.61 -0.06 -0.38
CA LYS A 95 13.29 -1.36 -0.58
C LYS A 95 14.63 -1.40 0.12
N GLU A 96 15.43 -0.35 0.01
CA GLU A 96 16.70 -0.22 0.71
C GLU A 96 16.49 -0.24 2.22
N TYR A 97 15.55 0.55 2.73
CA TYR A 97 15.22 0.59 4.16
C TYR A 97 14.85 -0.79 4.73
N VAL A 98 14.06 -1.57 3.99
CA VAL A 98 13.62 -2.92 4.40
C VAL A 98 14.57 -4.05 3.98
N GLY A 99 15.74 -3.75 3.39
CA GLY A 99 16.76 -4.73 3.04
C GLY A 99 16.40 -5.65 1.85
N ARG A 100 15.82 -5.11 0.79
CA ARG A 100 15.40 -5.84 -0.44
C ARG A 100 16.12 -5.39 -1.73
N LEU A 101 17.38 -4.96 -1.62
CA LEU A 101 18.23 -4.64 -2.78
C LEU A 101 18.66 -5.90 -3.53
#